data_AF-A0A518C616-F1
#
_entry.id   AF-A0A518C616-F1
#
_cell.length_a   1.000
_cell.length_b   1.000
_cell.length_c   1.000
_cell.angle_alpha   90.00
_cell.angle_beta   90.00
_cell.angle_gamma   90.00
#
_symmetry.space_group_name_H-M   'P 1'
#
loop_
_entity.id
_entity.type
_entity.pdbx_description
1 polymer ?
#
loop_
_entity_poly.entity_id
_entity_poly.type
_entity_poly.pdbx_seq_one_letter_code
_entity_poly.pdbx_strand_id
1 'polypeptide(L)'
;MSDLNEDDFRLMIQVHPSGTRDFVFYTVADGEAPTPQIIHPLNLLGLDLAASLLELYGRQQPEMSVVISLCRLLVPCLEYRGNRRHLIVEEWSESDIRGETLYEHTRIPLSRDLAVNQAGDFRVVTTGVEPPQDSLAKIFWDAHSSLRDLPDVFEDPDMSNLARVLYDDLVQAGTGRQEVLISNIRRRIMNHWSENFGSLDLRVPTRQRRRVFKDVLAATIRLASQFNGNVARALIFRRLDSPRDEQTFTPEEEALLELRYGGSRALRDINIGLLFGCGPLFAELVNDFAFAHVAGVPEADLEARTERLHQYIDLLGRFRRRRRRARAEEQRERRSRRPRRPPTGRRVSPDNQEDEETTNPSEQAIFNEDWDIMGAVLPRLKPRDAERLQAMMDARGDYRRAAEITGVDPTKFHRRWRQTTLQNIKGKIEDIAASEGLGSLLNERHEDGEEETED
;
A
#
# COMPACT_ATOMS: atom_id res chain seq x y z
N MET A 1 -7.12 -10.84 -7.52
CA MET A 1 -8.58 -10.86 -7.62
C MET A 1 -8.86 -11.71 -8.81
N SER A 2 -9.47 -12.88 -8.60
CA SER A 2 -10.07 -13.69 -9.65
C SER A 2 -11.09 -12.84 -10.40
N ASP A 3 -11.30 -13.12 -11.68
CA ASP A 3 -12.36 -12.52 -12.46
C ASP A 3 -13.69 -12.97 -11.86
N LEU A 4 -14.28 -12.12 -11.02
CA LEU A 4 -15.56 -12.36 -10.36
C LEU A 4 -16.66 -12.02 -11.37
N ASN A 5 -17.44 -13.01 -11.79
CA ASN A 5 -18.57 -12.77 -12.69
C ASN A 5 -19.76 -12.24 -11.89
N GLU A 6 -20.53 -11.29 -12.43
CA GLU A 6 -21.75 -10.76 -11.78
C GLU A 6 -22.75 -11.89 -11.43
N ASP A 7 -22.75 -12.96 -12.22
CA ASP A 7 -23.57 -14.15 -12.01
C ASP A 7 -23.21 -14.93 -10.73
N ASP A 8 -21.97 -14.80 -10.23
CA ASP A 8 -21.51 -15.45 -9.00
C ASP A 8 -22.09 -14.79 -7.74
N PHE A 9 -22.60 -13.55 -7.86
CA PHE A 9 -23.08 -12.74 -6.75
C PHE A 9 -24.54 -13.11 -6.47
N ARG A 10 -24.78 -13.69 -5.31
CA ARG A 10 -26.12 -13.95 -4.79
C ARG A 10 -26.52 -12.88 -3.80
N LEU A 11 -27.81 -12.57 -3.76
CA LEU A 11 -28.40 -11.62 -2.83
C LEU A 11 -29.10 -12.37 -1.70
N MET A 12 -28.70 -12.10 -0.47
CA MET A 12 -29.42 -12.50 0.74
C MET A 12 -30.21 -11.29 1.25
N ILE A 13 -31.49 -11.50 1.56
CA ILE A 13 -32.37 -10.49 2.14
C ILE A 13 -32.68 -10.91 3.57
N GLN A 14 -32.22 -10.12 4.53
CA GLN A 14 -32.54 -10.32 5.95
C GLN A 14 -33.67 -9.36 6.32
N VAL A 15 -34.75 -9.88 6.89
CA VAL A 15 -35.88 -9.05 7.33
C VAL A 15 -35.81 -8.88 8.84
N HIS A 16 -35.66 -7.64 9.30
CA HIS A 16 -35.61 -7.32 10.72
C HIS A 16 -37.01 -7.35 11.36
N PRO A 17 -37.12 -7.43 12.70
CA PRO A 17 -38.42 -7.43 13.39
C PRO A 17 -39.31 -6.21 13.08
N SER A 18 -38.71 -5.09 12.69
CA SER A 18 -39.40 -3.88 12.24
C SER A 18 -39.98 -3.98 10.82
N GLY A 19 -39.67 -5.03 10.07
CA GLY A 19 -40.02 -5.19 8.66
C GLY A 19 -38.99 -4.62 7.69
N THR A 20 -37.97 -3.90 8.16
CA THR A 20 -36.89 -3.37 7.32
C THR A 20 -36.08 -4.50 6.69
N ARG A 21 -35.81 -4.40 5.38
CA ARG A 21 -34.96 -5.35 4.65
C ARG A 21 -33.51 -4.91 4.64
N ASP A 22 -32.61 -5.84 4.91
CA ASP A 22 -31.17 -5.67 4.80
C ASP A 22 -30.62 -6.58 3.70
N PHE A 23 -29.78 -6.01 2.84
CA PHE A 23 -29.36 -6.60 1.57
C PHE A 23 -27.88 -6.96 1.63
N VAL A 24 -27.56 -8.25 1.63
CA VAL A 24 -26.19 -8.75 1.77
C VAL A 24 -25.79 -9.57 0.54
N PHE A 25 -24.76 -9.14 -0.16
CA PHE A 25 -24.18 -9.91 -1.26
C PHE A 25 -23.23 -10.99 -0.76
N TYR A 26 -23.36 -12.20 -1.30
CA TYR A 26 -22.49 -13.33 -0.99
C TYR A 26 -22.17 -14.15 -2.25
N THR A 27 -21.02 -14.83 -2.23
CA THR A 27 -20.70 -15.90 -3.20
C THR A 27 -20.83 -17.25 -2.51
N VAL A 28 -20.94 -18.31 -3.30
CA VAL A 28 -20.89 -19.68 -2.80
C VAL A 28 -19.65 -20.33 -3.41
N ALA A 29 -18.67 -20.69 -2.59
CA ALA A 29 -17.49 -21.40 -3.08
C ALA A 29 -17.87 -22.85 -3.44
N ASP A 30 -17.44 -23.29 -4.63
CA ASP A 30 -17.61 -24.68 -5.05
C ASP A 30 -16.75 -25.60 -4.16
N GLY A 31 -17.40 -26.54 -3.46
CA GLY A 31 -16.76 -27.49 -2.54
C GLY A 31 -17.77 -28.43 -1.86
N GLU A 32 -17.28 -29.42 -1.10
CA GLU A 32 -18.11 -30.46 -0.44
C GLU A 32 -19.12 -29.89 0.58
N ALA A 33 -18.85 -28.70 1.12
CA ALA A 33 -19.75 -27.94 1.97
C ALA A 33 -19.78 -26.47 1.48
N PRO A 34 -20.70 -26.12 0.56
CA PRO A 34 -20.79 -24.76 0.04
C PRO A 34 -21.12 -23.79 1.18
N THR A 35 -20.13 -22.99 1.58
CA THR A 35 -20.29 -21.97 2.61
C THR A 35 -20.48 -20.60 1.96
N PRO A 36 -21.51 -19.84 2.34
CA PRO A 36 -21.71 -18.50 1.82
C PRO A 36 -20.58 -17.60 2.30
N GLN A 37 -19.89 -16.95 1.36
CA GLN A 37 -18.84 -15.98 1.66
C GLN A 37 -19.37 -14.58 1.34
N ILE A 38 -19.51 -13.76 2.38
CA ILE A 38 -19.94 -12.37 2.23
C ILE A 38 -18.93 -11.63 1.35
N ILE A 39 -19.45 -10.92 0.36
CA ILE A 39 -18.65 -10.21 -0.60
C ILE A 39 -18.16 -8.90 0.01
N HIS A 40 -16.87 -8.64 -0.17
CA HIS A 40 -16.28 -7.37 0.19
C HIS A 40 -16.92 -6.24 -0.66
N PRO A 41 -17.46 -5.16 -0.06
CA PRO A 41 -18.19 -4.12 -0.80
C PRO A 41 -17.44 -3.57 -2.02
N LEU A 42 -16.13 -3.36 -1.92
CA LEU A 42 -15.30 -2.86 -3.04
C LEU A 42 -15.20 -3.80 -4.24
N ASN A 43 -15.56 -5.08 -4.10
CA ASN A 43 -15.61 -6.00 -5.23
C ASN A 43 -16.71 -5.61 -6.23
N LEU A 44 -17.74 -4.86 -5.79
CA LEU A 44 -18.79 -4.37 -6.69
C LEU A 44 -18.24 -3.39 -7.73
N LEU A 45 -17.15 -2.67 -7.43
CA LEU A 45 -16.46 -1.82 -8.41
C LEU A 45 -15.92 -2.65 -9.58
N GLY A 46 -15.61 -3.93 -9.38
CA GLY A 46 -15.09 -4.82 -10.43
C GLY A 46 -16.12 -5.18 -11.50
N LEU A 47 -17.42 -5.06 -11.22
CA LEU A 47 -18.50 -5.59 -12.05
C LEU A 47 -18.68 -4.84 -13.39
N ASP A 48 -19.22 -5.53 -14.40
CA ASP A 48 -19.64 -4.93 -15.68
C ASP A 48 -20.78 -3.93 -15.50
N LEU A 49 -21.66 -4.18 -14.52
CA LEU A 49 -22.66 -3.21 -14.10
C LEU A 49 -22.04 -1.87 -13.69
N ALA A 50 -20.90 -1.89 -12.99
CA ALA A 50 -20.19 -0.67 -12.62
C ALA A 50 -19.66 0.06 -13.87
N ALA A 51 -19.14 -0.66 -14.86
CA ALA A 51 -18.73 -0.06 -16.14
C ALA A 51 -19.93 0.59 -16.88
N SER A 52 -21.06 -0.10 -16.92
CA SER A 52 -22.29 0.37 -17.59
C SER A 52 -22.84 1.63 -16.93
N LEU A 53 -22.88 1.68 -15.59
CA LEU A 53 -23.28 2.87 -14.85
C LEU A 53 -22.32 4.05 -15.11
N LEU A 54 -21.02 3.80 -15.17
CA LEU A 54 -20.02 4.83 -15.51
C LEU A 54 -20.22 5.43 -16.90
N GLU A 55 -20.67 4.64 -17.88
CA GLU A 55 -21.01 5.14 -19.22
C GLU A 55 -22.22 6.06 -19.19
N LEU A 56 -23.23 5.72 -18.41
CA LEU A 56 -24.41 6.56 -18.21
C LEU A 56 -24.03 7.88 -17.51
N TYR A 57 -23.23 7.82 -16.43
CA TYR A 57 -22.72 9.01 -15.75
C TYR A 57 -21.87 9.89 -16.67
N GLY A 58 -21.00 9.28 -17.50
CA GLY A 58 -20.12 10.00 -18.41
C GLY A 58 -20.83 10.76 -19.53
N ARG A 59 -22.07 10.40 -19.88
CA ARG A 59 -22.88 11.17 -20.82
C ARG A 59 -23.34 12.51 -20.23
N GLN A 60 -23.47 12.60 -18.90
CA GLN A 60 -23.92 13.80 -18.20
C GLN A 60 -22.74 14.63 -17.67
N GLN A 61 -21.70 13.97 -17.16
CA GLN A 61 -20.52 14.60 -16.57
C GLN A 61 -19.23 13.92 -17.05
N PRO A 62 -18.71 14.30 -18.24
CA PRO A 62 -17.56 13.62 -18.85
C PRO A 62 -16.31 13.64 -17.96
N GLU A 63 -15.99 14.78 -17.35
CA GLU A 63 -14.80 14.95 -16.50
C GLU A 63 -14.86 14.08 -15.24
N MET A 64 -16.01 14.06 -14.58
CA MET A 64 -16.24 13.20 -13.41
C MET A 64 -16.15 11.71 -13.77
N SER A 65 -16.52 11.33 -15.00
CA SER A 65 -16.43 9.93 -15.44
C SER A 65 -15.01 9.42 -15.57
N VAL A 66 -14.04 10.28 -15.93
CA VAL A 66 -12.62 9.92 -15.95
C VAL A 66 -12.14 9.63 -14.54
N VAL A 67 -12.52 10.50 -13.60
CA VAL A 67 -12.19 10.36 -12.18
C VAL A 67 -12.80 9.09 -11.59
N ILE A 68 -14.10 8.84 -11.76
CA ILE A 68 -14.74 7.65 -11.21
C ILE A 68 -14.24 6.38 -11.93
N SER A 69 -13.87 6.46 -13.20
CA SER A 69 -13.21 5.34 -13.88
C SER A 69 -11.86 5.04 -13.25
N LEU A 70 -11.05 6.05 -12.91
CA LEU A 70 -9.84 5.85 -12.11
C LEU A 70 -10.17 5.27 -10.74
N CYS A 71 -11.26 5.68 -10.09
CA CYS A 71 -11.71 5.05 -8.84
C CYS A 71 -11.89 3.55 -8.98
N ARG A 72 -12.60 3.13 -10.02
CA ARG A 72 -12.83 1.73 -10.33
C ARG A 72 -11.53 0.96 -10.58
N LEU A 73 -10.50 1.58 -11.14
CA LEU A 73 -9.23 0.93 -11.44
C LEU A 73 -8.25 0.94 -10.25
N LEU A 74 -8.17 2.07 -9.55
CA LEU A 74 -7.21 2.31 -8.49
C LEU A 74 -7.66 1.70 -7.17
N VAL A 75 -8.94 1.80 -6.79
CA VAL A 75 -9.42 1.32 -5.48
C VAL A 75 -9.29 -0.20 -5.32
N PRO A 76 -9.59 -1.04 -6.32
CA PRO A 76 -9.27 -2.47 -6.24
C PRO A 76 -7.77 -2.78 -6.29
N CYS A 77 -6.96 -1.84 -6.81
CA CYS A 77 -5.51 -1.90 -6.70
C CYS A 77 -5.00 -1.46 -5.32
N LEU A 78 -5.83 -0.78 -4.51
CA LEU A 78 -5.51 -0.50 -3.12
C LEU A 78 -5.52 -1.80 -2.34
N GLU A 79 -4.51 -1.95 -1.51
CA GLU A 79 -4.21 -3.22 -0.88
C GLU A 79 -4.90 -3.29 0.48
N TYR A 80 -5.95 -4.13 0.58
CA TYR A 80 -6.64 -4.49 1.82
C TYR A 80 -5.99 -5.72 2.45
N ARG A 81 -6.16 -5.89 3.77
CA ARG A 81 -5.60 -7.03 4.51
C ARG A 81 -6.05 -8.34 3.87
N GLY A 82 -5.10 -9.25 3.62
CA GLY A 82 -5.29 -10.50 2.86
C GLY A 82 -4.47 -10.60 1.57
N ASN A 83 -3.92 -9.50 1.05
CA ASN A 83 -3.14 -9.52 -0.21
C ASN A 83 -1.80 -8.75 -0.18
N ARG A 84 -1.20 -8.58 1.02
CA ARG A 84 0.14 -7.97 1.26
C ARG A 84 0.38 -6.64 0.53
N ARG A 85 0.13 -5.49 1.18
CA ARG A 85 0.58 -4.16 0.67
C ARG A 85 -0.20 -2.93 1.16
N HIS A 86 -0.06 -1.76 0.54
CA HIS A 86 -0.20 -0.33 0.83
C HIS A 86 -1.50 0.39 1.29
N LEU A 87 -2.49 -0.24 1.90
CA LEU A 87 -3.40 0.49 2.82
C LEU A 87 -3.56 -0.36 4.07
N ILE A 88 -2.48 -0.42 4.85
CA ILE A 88 -2.39 -1.32 6.00
C ILE A 88 -3.47 -0.94 7.00
N VAL A 89 -4.55 -1.71 7.03
CA VAL A 89 -5.42 -1.94 8.19
C VAL A 89 -4.84 -3.17 8.88
N GLU A 90 -3.96 -2.96 9.87
CA GLU A 90 -3.72 -4.03 10.84
C GLU A 90 -5.06 -4.27 11.57
N GLU A 91 -5.35 -5.50 11.97
CA GLU A 91 -6.56 -5.80 12.75
C GLU A 91 -6.27 -5.26 14.13
N TRP A 92 -7.23 -4.53 14.68
CA TRP A 92 -7.10 -3.94 15.99
C TRP A 92 -7.93 -4.73 16.97
N SER A 93 -7.30 -5.08 18.08
CA SER A 93 -7.95 -5.61 19.26
C SER A 93 -8.25 -4.47 20.23
N GLU A 94 -9.08 -4.75 21.23
CA GLU A 94 -9.30 -3.81 22.32
C GLU A 94 -7.99 -3.48 23.07
N SER A 95 -7.07 -4.45 23.17
CA SER A 95 -5.76 -4.28 23.81
C SER A 95 -4.90 -3.21 23.12
N ASP A 96 -5.01 -3.08 21.79
CA ASP A 96 -4.33 -2.01 21.04
C ASP A 96 -4.85 -0.64 21.47
N ILE A 97 -6.17 -0.49 21.55
CA ILE A 97 -6.82 0.78 21.85
C ILE A 97 -6.61 1.16 23.33
N ARG A 98 -6.46 0.17 24.22
CA ARG A 98 -6.06 0.36 25.61
C ARG A 98 -4.56 0.73 25.76
N GLY A 99 -3.76 0.57 24.72
CA GLY A 99 -2.34 0.90 24.70
C GLY A 99 -1.41 -0.21 25.18
N GLU A 100 -1.93 -1.42 25.36
CA GLU A 100 -1.20 -2.57 25.91
C GLU A 100 -0.13 -3.07 24.90
N THR A 101 -0.44 -3.06 23.60
CA THR A 101 0.43 -3.58 22.54
C THR A 101 1.57 -2.64 22.11
N LEU A 102 1.50 -1.35 22.45
CA LEU A 102 2.58 -0.37 22.12
C LEU A 102 3.91 -0.76 22.78
N TYR A 103 3.83 -1.36 23.97
CA TYR A 103 4.98 -1.78 24.75
C TYR A 103 5.61 -3.08 24.23
N GLU A 104 4.78 -4.02 23.79
CA GLU A 104 5.24 -5.33 23.30
C GLU A 104 6.03 -5.22 21.99
N HIS A 105 5.61 -4.31 21.10
CA HIS A 105 6.20 -4.16 19.78
C HIS A 105 7.42 -3.22 19.72
N THR A 106 7.61 -2.38 20.73
CA THR A 106 8.67 -1.37 20.72
C THR A 106 9.26 -1.23 22.13
N ARG A 107 10.39 -1.88 22.42
CA ARG A 107 11.05 -1.84 23.75
C ARG A 107 11.87 -0.57 23.98
N ILE A 108 11.33 0.61 23.66
CA ILE A 108 11.98 1.92 23.88
C ILE A 108 11.29 2.71 25.00
N PRO A 109 11.98 3.56 25.78
CA PRO A 109 11.36 4.35 26.85
C PRO A 109 10.16 5.17 26.39
N LEU A 110 10.25 5.80 25.21
CA LEU A 110 9.16 6.57 24.60
C LEU A 110 7.87 5.74 24.40
N SER A 111 7.97 4.43 24.16
CA SER A 111 6.79 3.57 23.99
C SER A 111 5.95 3.47 25.27
N ARG A 112 6.60 3.48 26.46
CA ARG A 112 5.94 3.43 27.76
C ARG A 112 5.13 4.70 27.98
N ASP A 113 5.73 5.86 27.72
CA ASP A 113 5.04 7.15 27.84
C ASP A 113 3.85 7.24 26.87
N LEU A 114 4.03 6.76 25.64
CA LEU A 114 2.94 6.71 24.65
C LEU A 114 1.82 5.73 25.04
N ALA A 115 2.14 4.60 25.66
CA ALA A 115 1.16 3.63 26.16
C ALA A 115 0.34 4.19 27.34
N VAL A 116 0.99 4.84 28.32
CA VAL A 116 0.30 5.53 29.43
C VAL A 116 -0.66 6.60 28.92
N ASN A 117 -0.20 7.40 27.94
CA ASN A 117 -1.05 8.40 27.29
C ASN A 117 -2.24 7.78 26.54
N GLN A 118 -2.05 6.61 25.90
CA GLN A 118 -3.15 5.89 25.24
C GLN A 118 -4.19 5.36 26.25
N ALA A 119 -3.75 4.78 27.36
CA ALA A 119 -4.64 4.33 28.43
C ALA A 119 -5.37 5.49 29.12
N GLY A 120 -4.73 6.66 29.21
CA GLY A 120 -5.37 7.90 29.65
C GLY A 120 -6.47 8.35 28.69
N ASP A 121 -6.16 8.43 27.39
CA ASP A 121 -7.14 8.78 26.35
C ASP A 121 -8.32 7.81 26.30
N PHE A 122 -8.07 6.50 26.38
CA PHE A 122 -9.12 5.48 26.39
C PHE A 122 -10.11 5.74 27.55
N ARG A 123 -9.60 6.00 28.75
CA ARG A 123 -10.44 6.31 29.92
C ARG A 123 -11.24 7.59 29.72
N VAL A 124 -10.61 8.66 29.27
CA VAL A 124 -11.26 9.97 29.07
C VAL A 124 -12.37 9.87 28.02
N VAL A 125 -12.10 9.23 26.89
CA VAL A 125 -13.05 9.09 25.78
C VAL A 125 -14.21 8.15 26.15
N THR A 126 -13.94 7.04 26.83
CA THR A 126 -15.00 6.10 27.26
C THR A 126 -15.87 6.63 28.40
N THR A 127 -15.43 7.67 29.13
CA THR A 127 -16.23 8.39 30.13
C THR A 127 -17.10 9.52 29.56
N GLY A 128 -17.22 9.63 28.23
CA GLY A 128 -18.17 10.56 27.60
C GLY A 128 -17.61 11.95 27.31
N VAL A 129 -16.29 12.09 27.15
CA VAL A 129 -15.71 13.33 26.59
C VAL A 129 -15.78 13.24 25.08
N GLU A 130 -16.56 14.15 24.47
CA GLU A 130 -16.70 14.24 23.02
C GLU A 130 -15.33 14.40 22.34
N PRO A 131 -15.05 13.65 21.26
CA PRO A 131 -13.88 13.91 20.43
C PRO A 131 -13.99 15.31 19.81
N PRO A 132 -12.85 15.97 19.50
CA PRO A 132 -12.88 17.28 18.85
C PRO A 132 -13.72 17.20 17.56
N GLN A 133 -14.78 18.02 17.47
CA GLN A 133 -15.76 18.04 16.37
C GLN A 133 -15.08 18.22 15.00
N ASP A 134 -14.01 19.01 14.97
CA ASP A 134 -13.21 19.22 13.77
C ASP A 134 -12.20 18.10 13.58
N SER A 135 -12.48 17.30 12.55
CA SER A 135 -11.55 16.40 11.88
C SER A 135 -11.56 14.92 12.29
N LEU A 136 -12.70 14.36 12.71
CA LEU A 136 -12.83 12.89 12.82
C LEU A 136 -12.58 12.19 11.48
N ALA A 137 -13.07 12.72 10.36
CA ALA A 137 -12.74 12.21 9.02
C ALA A 137 -11.23 12.25 8.78
N LYS A 138 -10.56 13.37 9.06
CA LYS A 138 -9.09 13.51 9.00
C LYS A 138 -8.36 12.55 9.93
N ILE A 139 -8.82 12.42 11.18
CA ILE A 139 -8.25 11.56 12.21
C ILE A 139 -8.37 10.11 11.77
N PHE A 140 -9.51 9.72 11.21
CA PHE A 140 -9.77 8.44 10.61
C PHE A 140 -8.92 8.21 9.35
N TRP A 141 -8.80 9.19 8.45
CA TRP A 141 -7.96 9.08 7.27
C TRP A 141 -6.48 8.94 7.66
N ASP A 142 -6.03 9.70 8.64
CA ASP A 142 -4.72 9.56 9.27
C ASP A 142 -4.58 8.21 10.00
N ALA A 143 -5.68 7.71 10.57
CA ALA A 143 -5.76 6.43 11.27
C ALA A 143 -5.58 5.30 10.27
N HIS A 144 -6.35 5.23 9.19
CA HIS A 144 -6.41 4.06 8.30
C HIS A 144 -5.50 4.20 7.08
N SER A 145 -5.03 5.41 6.74
CA SER A 145 -4.21 5.69 5.57
C SER A 145 -3.05 6.68 5.85
N SER A 146 -2.20 6.89 4.85
CA SER A 146 -1.25 8.04 4.82
C SER A 146 -1.72 9.15 3.88
N LEU A 147 -2.98 9.08 3.47
CA LEU A 147 -3.61 9.96 2.50
C LEU A 147 -4.19 11.17 3.23
N ARG A 148 -4.26 12.31 2.54
CA ARG A 148 -4.74 13.56 3.13
C ARG A 148 -6.24 13.65 3.11
N ASP A 149 -6.76 14.43 4.05
CA ASP A 149 -8.13 14.92 3.99
C ASP A 149 -8.25 15.98 2.89
N LEU A 150 -8.94 15.63 1.80
CA LEU A 150 -9.17 16.49 0.64
C LEU A 150 -10.69 16.50 0.33
N PRO A 151 -11.23 17.62 -0.19
CA PRO A 151 -12.62 17.68 -0.63
C PRO A 151 -12.88 16.69 -1.78
N ASP A 152 -14.15 16.34 -1.99
CA ASP A 152 -14.61 15.38 -3.00
C ASP A 152 -14.57 15.93 -4.43
N VAL A 153 -13.65 16.87 -4.70
CA VAL A 153 -13.53 17.60 -5.96
C VAL A 153 -12.06 17.69 -6.36
N PHE A 154 -11.78 17.41 -7.63
CA PHE A 154 -10.45 17.56 -8.23
C PHE A 154 -10.22 19.01 -8.68
N GLU A 155 -10.36 19.98 -7.77
CA GLU A 155 -10.13 21.39 -8.09
C GLU A 155 -8.66 21.70 -8.38
N ASP A 156 -7.74 20.88 -7.84
CA ASP A 156 -6.31 21.01 -8.10
C ASP A 156 -5.98 20.61 -9.55
N PRO A 157 -5.47 21.54 -10.39
CA PRO A 157 -5.09 21.27 -11.77
C PRO A 157 -4.04 20.16 -11.91
N ASP A 158 -3.14 20.02 -10.93
CA ASP A 158 -2.10 18.99 -10.93
C ASP A 158 -2.69 17.61 -10.66
N MET A 159 -3.70 17.51 -9.78
CA MET A 159 -4.44 16.28 -9.55
C MET A 159 -5.23 15.87 -10.79
N SER A 160 -5.94 16.81 -11.41
CA SER A 160 -6.70 16.58 -12.64
C SER A 160 -5.80 16.14 -13.81
N ASN A 161 -4.65 16.81 -13.99
CA ASN A 161 -3.70 16.42 -15.03
C ASN A 161 -3.09 15.04 -14.78
N LEU A 162 -2.70 14.73 -13.54
CA LEU A 162 -2.19 13.41 -13.19
C LEU A 162 -3.26 12.32 -13.40
N ALA A 163 -4.49 12.56 -12.95
CA ALA A 163 -5.60 11.64 -13.12
C ALA A 163 -5.80 11.29 -14.60
N ARG A 164 -5.92 12.31 -15.47
CA ARG A 164 -6.08 12.10 -16.91
C ARG A 164 -4.92 11.33 -17.54
N VAL A 165 -3.68 11.74 -17.31
CA VAL A 165 -2.50 11.07 -17.88
C VAL A 165 -2.40 9.63 -17.39
N LEU A 166 -2.70 9.39 -16.12
CA LEU A 166 -2.73 8.03 -15.56
C LEU A 166 -3.87 7.20 -16.15
N TYR A 167 -5.04 7.80 -16.40
CA TYR A 167 -6.16 7.12 -17.05
C TYR A 167 -5.80 6.70 -18.48
N ASP A 168 -5.27 7.63 -19.27
CA ASP A 168 -4.86 7.38 -20.66
C ASP A 168 -3.74 6.34 -20.76
N ASP A 169 -2.82 6.34 -19.79
CA ASP A 169 -1.83 5.27 -19.67
C ASP A 169 -2.54 3.94 -19.36
N LEU A 170 -3.32 3.87 -18.29
CA LEU A 170 -3.89 2.63 -17.77
C LEU A 170 -4.94 2.00 -18.70
N VAL A 171 -5.68 2.79 -19.46
CA VAL A 171 -6.75 2.37 -20.36
C VAL A 171 -6.29 2.56 -21.81
N GLN A 172 -5.98 1.47 -22.52
CA GLN A 172 -5.58 1.56 -23.93
C GLN A 172 -6.76 2.00 -24.81
N ALA A 173 -6.47 2.78 -25.85
CA ALA A 173 -7.47 3.20 -26.84
C ALA A 173 -8.07 1.97 -27.53
N GLY A 174 -9.39 1.77 -27.41
CA GLY A 174 -10.14 0.72 -28.10
C GLY A 174 -10.56 -0.49 -27.25
N THR A 175 -10.01 -0.70 -26.05
CA THR A 175 -10.42 -1.78 -25.12
C THR A 175 -11.48 -1.33 -24.12
N GLY A 176 -12.39 -0.45 -24.56
CA GLY A 176 -13.26 0.38 -23.71
C GLY A 176 -13.71 -0.27 -22.41
N ARG A 177 -13.36 0.35 -21.27
CA ARG A 177 -13.90 0.19 -19.90
C ARG A 177 -14.11 -1.24 -19.32
N GLN A 178 -13.98 -2.33 -20.07
CA GLN A 178 -14.54 -3.64 -19.71
C GLN A 178 -13.48 -4.69 -19.39
N GLU A 179 -12.30 -4.69 -20.02
CA GLU A 179 -11.29 -5.74 -19.78
C GLU A 179 -9.94 -5.14 -19.38
N VAL A 180 -9.82 -4.68 -18.14
CA VAL A 180 -8.52 -4.33 -17.58
C VAL A 180 -8.25 -5.20 -16.36
N LEU A 181 -7.37 -6.18 -16.53
CA LEU A 181 -6.91 -7.04 -15.44
C LEU A 181 -6.29 -6.20 -14.33
N ILE A 182 -6.91 -6.19 -13.15
CA ILE A 182 -6.46 -5.44 -11.95
C ILE A 182 -4.99 -5.74 -11.63
N SER A 183 -4.53 -6.97 -11.87
CA SER A 183 -3.14 -7.40 -11.68
C SER A 183 -2.15 -6.64 -12.59
N ASN A 184 -2.55 -6.32 -13.82
CA ASN A 184 -1.74 -5.55 -14.77
C ASN A 184 -1.72 -4.07 -14.39
N ILE A 185 -2.87 -3.50 -14.03
CA ILE A 185 -2.97 -2.12 -13.52
C ILE A 185 -2.05 -1.94 -12.32
N ARG A 186 -2.12 -2.84 -11.35
CA ARG A 186 -1.29 -2.83 -10.15
C ARG A 186 0.19 -2.83 -10.49
N ARG A 187 0.62 -3.71 -11.41
CA ARG A 187 2.02 -3.77 -11.85
C ARG A 187 2.48 -2.44 -12.46
N ARG A 188 1.64 -1.83 -13.30
CA ARG A 188 1.94 -0.53 -13.93
C ARG A 188 2.03 0.59 -12.91
N ILE A 189 1.10 0.68 -11.97
CA ILE A 189 1.16 1.66 -10.88
C ILE A 189 2.43 1.48 -10.05
N MET A 190 2.81 0.24 -9.73
CA MET A 190 4.04 -0.04 -8.98
C MET A 190 5.30 0.37 -9.75
N ASN A 191 5.33 0.14 -11.06
CA ASN A 191 6.41 0.59 -11.93
C ASN A 191 6.51 2.13 -11.89
N HIS A 192 5.39 2.82 -12.18
CA HIS A 192 5.30 4.28 -12.09
C HIS A 192 5.72 4.80 -10.72
N TRP A 193 5.26 4.17 -9.65
CA TRP A 193 5.62 4.54 -8.29
C TRP A 193 7.13 4.45 -8.06
N SER A 194 7.77 3.36 -8.51
CA SER A 194 9.21 3.12 -8.31
C SER A 194 10.08 4.21 -8.95
N GLU A 195 9.65 4.74 -10.09
CA GLU A 195 10.34 5.78 -10.86
C GLU A 195 9.83 7.21 -10.59
N ASN A 196 9.07 7.41 -9.50
CA ASN A 196 8.45 8.69 -9.14
C ASN A 196 7.54 9.27 -10.25
N PHE A 197 6.85 8.40 -10.98
CA PHE A 197 6.04 8.73 -12.14
C PHE A 197 6.85 9.47 -13.22
N GLY A 198 8.14 9.14 -13.34
CA GLY A 198 9.07 9.75 -14.28
C GLY A 198 8.70 9.53 -15.75
N SER A 199 8.13 8.36 -16.04
CA SER A 199 7.66 7.93 -17.35
C SER A 199 6.38 8.63 -17.83
N LEU A 200 5.63 9.26 -16.92
CA LEU A 200 4.44 10.04 -17.25
C LEU A 200 4.82 11.49 -17.59
N ASP A 201 4.24 12.02 -18.67
CA ASP A 201 4.42 13.41 -19.10
C ASP A 201 3.59 14.36 -18.21
N LEU A 202 4.12 14.62 -17.02
CA LEU A 202 3.48 15.43 -15.99
C LEU A 202 4.18 16.77 -15.83
N ARG A 203 3.39 17.85 -15.83
CA ARG A 203 3.85 19.23 -15.52
C ARG A 203 4.40 19.38 -14.10
N VAL A 204 3.98 18.49 -13.19
CA VAL A 204 4.39 18.49 -11.78
C VAL A 204 5.87 18.10 -11.62
N PRO A 205 6.67 18.83 -10.81
CA PRO A 205 8.05 18.45 -10.50
C PRO A 205 8.15 17.03 -9.92
N THR A 206 9.15 16.24 -10.32
CA THR A 206 9.31 14.82 -9.93
C THR A 206 9.22 14.59 -8.41
N ARG A 207 9.79 15.51 -7.61
CA ARG A 207 9.75 15.46 -6.13
C ARG A 207 8.34 15.57 -5.53
N GLN A 208 7.38 16.12 -6.27
CA GLN A 208 5.99 16.31 -5.84
C GLN A 208 5.04 15.26 -6.42
N ARG A 209 5.40 14.55 -7.50
CA ARG A 209 4.51 13.60 -8.19
C ARG A 209 3.90 12.53 -7.29
N ARG A 210 4.69 11.90 -6.40
CA ARG A 210 4.17 10.91 -5.43
C ARG A 210 3.20 11.52 -4.42
N ARG A 211 3.38 12.79 -4.05
CA ARG A 211 2.46 13.52 -3.18
C ARG A 211 1.14 13.75 -3.92
N VAL A 212 1.19 14.27 -5.14
CA VAL A 212 -0.01 14.51 -5.97
C VAL A 212 -0.74 13.19 -6.23
N PHE A 213 -0.04 12.09 -6.48
CA PHE A 213 -0.66 10.77 -6.62
C PHE A 213 -1.42 10.33 -5.35
N LYS A 214 -0.85 10.55 -4.16
CA LYS A 214 -1.56 10.28 -2.90
C LYS A 214 -2.79 11.17 -2.75
N ASP A 215 -2.70 12.42 -3.17
CA ASP A 215 -3.81 13.37 -3.14
C ASP A 215 -4.93 12.90 -4.11
N VAL A 216 -4.59 12.45 -5.33
CA VAL A 216 -5.51 11.76 -6.26
C VAL A 216 -6.15 10.53 -5.60
N LEU A 217 -5.37 9.64 -5.01
CA LEU A 217 -5.90 8.45 -4.33
C LEU A 217 -6.88 8.79 -3.21
N ALA A 218 -6.63 9.85 -2.44
CA ALA A 218 -7.52 10.26 -1.35
C ALA A 218 -8.91 10.63 -1.86
N ALA A 219 -8.98 11.51 -2.86
CA ALA A 219 -10.24 11.93 -3.49
C ALA A 219 -10.94 10.75 -4.18
N THR A 220 -10.15 9.89 -4.83
CA THR A 220 -10.60 8.70 -5.55
C THR A 220 -11.36 7.74 -4.62
N ILE A 221 -10.89 7.52 -3.40
CA ILE A 221 -11.53 6.59 -2.46
C ILE A 221 -12.92 7.09 -2.01
N ARG A 222 -13.09 8.39 -1.77
CA ARG A 222 -14.39 8.95 -1.35
C ARG A 222 -15.44 8.87 -2.43
N LEU A 223 -15.04 9.21 -3.65
CA LEU A 223 -15.90 9.06 -4.83
C LEU A 223 -16.24 7.58 -5.07
N ALA A 224 -15.30 6.67 -4.80
CA ALA A 224 -15.58 5.24 -4.86
C ALA A 224 -16.64 4.82 -3.84
N SER A 225 -16.62 5.37 -2.61
CA SER A 225 -17.64 5.07 -1.59
C SER A 225 -19.06 5.34 -2.09
N GLN A 226 -19.29 6.54 -2.65
CA GLN A 226 -20.60 6.93 -3.18
C GLN A 226 -20.97 6.11 -4.41
N PHE A 227 -20.03 5.95 -5.33
CA PHE A 227 -20.26 5.19 -6.56
C PHE A 227 -20.57 3.71 -6.28
N ASN A 228 -19.90 3.10 -5.32
CA ASN A 228 -20.11 1.72 -4.91
C ASN A 228 -21.54 1.50 -4.36
N GLY A 229 -22.08 2.46 -3.62
CA GLY A 229 -23.47 2.45 -3.16
C GLY A 229 -24.46 2.45 -4.34
N ASN A 230 -24.18 3.23 -5.38
CA ASN A 230 -25.01 3.25 -6.60
C ASN A 230 -24.93 1.93 -7.39
N VAL A 231 -23.76 1.29 -7.46
CA VAL A 231 -23.62 -0.05 -8.05
C VAL A 231 -24.43 -1.08 -7.26
N ALA A 232 -24.30 -1.08 -5.92
CA ALA A 232 -25.07 -1.97 -5.05
C ALA A 232 -26.58 -1.79 -5.24
N ARG A 233 -27.04 -0.53 -5.27
CA ARG A 233 -28.44 -0.16 -5.50
C ARG A 233 -28.97 -0.76 -6.81
N ALA A 234 -28.25 -0.53 -7.91
CA ALA A 234 -28.64 -1.04 -9.22
C ALA A 234 -28.66 -2.58 -9.24
N LEU A 235 -27.69 -3.22 -8.58
CA LEU A 235 -27.60 -4.68 -8.52
C LEU A 235 -28.75 -5.29 -7.70
N ILE A 236 -29.12 -4.67 -6.56
CA ILE A 236 -30.26 -5.11 -5.75
C ILE A 236 -31.55 -5.03 -6.57
N PHE A 237 -31.79 -3.90 -7.24
CA PHE A 237 -32.96 -3.72 -8.09
C PHE A 237 -33.04 -4.73 -9.24
N ARG A 238 -31.90 -5.06 -9.86
CA ARG A 238 -31.81 -6.11 -10.87
C ARG A 238 -32.14 -7.49 -10.31
N ARG A 239 -31.82 -7.78 -9.05
CA ARG A 239 -32.05 -9.08 -8.39
C ARG A 239 -33.42 -9.24 -7.76
N LEU A 240 -34.10 -8.14 -7.45
CA LEU A 240 -35.44 -8.15 -6.86
C LEU A 240 -36.55 -8.44 -7.88
N ASP A 241 -36.24 -8.50 -9.20
CA ASP A 241 -37.18 -8.79 -10.29
C ASP A 241 -38.54 -8.06 -10.17
N SER A 242 -38.54 -6.86 -9.56
CA SER A 242 -39.76 -6.08 -9.33
C SER A 242 -39.87 -4.95 -10.37
N PRO A 243 -41.10 -4.52 -10.73
CA PRO A 243 -41.29 -3.44 -11.68
C PRO A 243 -40.55 -2.18 -11.21
N ARG A 244 -39.83 -1.50 -12.13
CA ARG A 244 -38.99 -0.33 -11.84
C ARG A 244 -39.72 0.80 -11.08
N ASP A 245 -41.04 0.88 -11.21
CA ASP A 245 -41.87 1.95 -10.65
C ASP A 245 -42.27 1.71 -9.18
N GLU A 246 -42.07 0.51 -8.64
CA GLU A 246 -42.40 0.13 -7.24
C GLU A 246 -41.15 -0.06 -6.35
N GLN A 247 -39.96 0.08 -6.92
CA GLN A 247 -38.68 -0.18 -6.27
C GLN A 247 -38.15 1.09 -5.58
N THR A 248 -38.77 1.48 -4.47
CA THR A 248 -38.20 2.49 -3.56
C THR A 248 -37.73 1.83 -2.28
N PHE A 249 -36.49 2.14 -1.87
CA PHE A 249 -36.02 1.80 -0.53
C PHE A 249 -36.75 2.67 0.49
N THR A 250 -37.09 2.11 1.65
CA THR A 250 -37.46 2.96 2.79
C THR A 250 -36.23 3.74 3.28
N PRO A 251 -36.40 4.84 4.03
CA PRO A 251 -35.27 5.59 4.57
C PRO A 251 -34.30 4.72 5.39
N GLU A 252 -34.83 3.74 6.13
CA GLU A 252 -34.03 2.80 6.93
C GLU A 252 -33.24 1.81 6.04
N GLU A 253 -33.86 1.33 4.97
CA GLU A 253 -33.19 0.46 3.99
C GLU A 253 -32.09 1.22 3.25
N GLU A 254 -32.33 2.50 2.93
CA GLU A 254 -31.33 3.38 2.32
C GLU A 254 -30.16 3.63 3.27
N ALA A 255 -30.42 3.90 4.55
CA ALA A 255 -29.38 4.07 5.55
C ALA A 255 -28.53 2.80 5.75
N LEU A 256 -29.15 1.61 5.75
CA LEU A 256 -28.42 0.34 5.79
C LEU A 256 -27.57 0.12 4.53
N LEU A 257 -28.12 0.44 3.35
CA LEU A 257 -27.40 0.33 2.09
C LEU A 257 -26.18 1.27 2.06
N GLU A 258 -26.34 2.51 2.53
CA GLU A 258 -25.25 3.48 2.68
C GLU A 258 -24.19 3.00 3.68
N LEU A 259 -24.60 2.41 4.80
CA LEU A 259 -23.69 1.83 5.79
C LEU A 259 -22.87 0.67 5.23
N ARG A 260 -23.50 -0.23 4.45
CA ARG A 260 -22.87 -1.44 3.92
C ARG A 260 -22.04 -1.22 2.66
N TYR A 261 -22.51 -0.36 1.76
CA TYR A 261 -21.94 -0.24 0.41
C TYR A 261 -21.64 1.18 -0.02
N GLY A 262 -22.13 2.19 0.71
CA GLY A 262 -21.99 3.61 0.41
C GLY A 262 -20.98 4.31 1.32
N GLY A 263 -21.05 5.64 1.36
CA GLY A 263 -20.42 6.45 2.41
C GLY A 263 -21.46 6.87 3.42
N SER A 264 -21.57 6.19 4.57
CA SER A 264 -22.55 6.56 5.59
C SER A 264 -22.11 7.82 6.34
N ARG A 265 -23.04 8.76 6.57
CA ARG A 265 -22.77 9.96 7.40
C ARG A 265 -22.31 9.62 8.81
N ALA A 266 -22.82 8.53 9.38
CA ALA A 266 -22.39 8.03 10.68
C ALA A 266 -20.92 7.58 10.67
N LEU A 267 -20.39 7.20 9.51
CA LEU A 267 -18.98 6.92 9.26
C LEU A 267 -18.25 8.09 8.59
N ARG A 268 -18.81 9.31 8.60
CA ARG A 268 -18.28 10.51 7.92
C ARG A 268 -17.99 10.25 6.44
N ASP A 269 -18.96 9.64 5.77
CA ASP A 269 -19.00 9.34 4.33
C ASP A 269 -17.95 8.32 3.86
N ILE A 270 -17.43 7.53 4.79
CA ILE A 270 -16.50 6.45 4.50
C ILE A 270 -17.25 5.13 4.31
N ASN A 271 -16.83 4.37 3.31
CA ASN A 271 -17.34 3.04 3.03
C ASN A 271 -16.77 1.98 3.99
N ILE A 272 -17.65 1.18 4.58
CA ILE A 272 -17.26 0.06 5.44
C ILE A 272 -16.36 -0.95 4.73
N GLY A 273 -16.43 -1.07 3.40
CA GLY A 273 -15.51 -1.87 2.60
C GLY A 273 -14.06 -1.42 2.78
N LEU A 274 -13.79 -0.14 3.01
CA LEU A 274 -12.44 0.33 3.34
C LEU A 274 -11.98 -0.08 4.75
N LEU A 275 -12.94 -0.47 5.58
CA LEU A 275 -12.79 -0.87 6.97
C LEU A 275 -12.97 -2.36 7.18
N PHE A 276 -13.21 -3.09 6.10
CA PHE A 276 -13.28 -4.52 6.12
C PHE A 276 -11.90 -5.05 6.58
N GLY A 277 -11.87 -5.79 7.69
CA GLY A 277 -10.62 -6.23 8.32
C GLY A 277 -10.05 -5.30 9.39
N CYS A 278 -10.80 -4.30 9.87
CA CYS A 278 -10.44 -3.50 11.05
C CYS A 278 -10.47 -4.29 12.38
N GLY A 279 -10.92 -5.54 12.37
CA GLY A 279 -11.01 -6.41 13.54
C GLY A 279 -12.45 -6.57 14.04
N PRO A 280 -12.68 -7.56 14.93
CA PRO A 280 -14.02 -7.92 15.41
C PRO A 280 -14.72 -6.79 16.15
N LEU A 281 -13.98 -6.01 16.95
CA LEU A 281 -14.54 -4.89 17.72
C LEU A 281 -15.18 -3.81 16.83
N PHE A 282 -14.56 -3.49 15.69
CA PHE A 282 -15.16 -2.54 14.74
C PHE A 282 -16.41 -3.13 14.07
N ALA A 283 -16.37 -4.42 13.72
CA ALA A 283 -17.52 -5.10 13.15
C ALA A 283 -18.71 -5.14 14.13
N GLU A 284 -18.46 -5.38 15.41
CA GLU A 284 -19.46 -5.31 16.48
C GLU A 284 -20.08 -3.91 16.57
N LEU A 285 -19.28 -2.85 16.64
CA LEU A 285 -19.78 -1.48 16.74
C LEU A 285 -20.64 -1.09 15.53
N VAL A 286 -20.25 -1.50 14.32
CA VAL A 286 -21.05 -1.23 13.12
C VAL A 286 -22.35 -2.04 13.09
N ASN A 287 -22.30 -3.30 13.52
CA ASN A 287 -23.50 -4.14 13.62
C ASN A 287 -24.46 -3.62 14.69
N ASP A 288 -23.96 -3.16 15.84
CA ASP A 288 -24.74 -2.55 16.90
C ASP A 288 -25.43 -1.26 16.41
N PHE A 289 -24.70 -0.44 15.65
CA PHE A 289 -25.25 0.76 15.01
C PHE A 289 -26.32 0.41 13.96
N ALA A 290 -26.05 -0.57 13.09
CA ALA A 290 -27.01 -1.04 12.08
C ALA A 290 -28.29 -1.58 12.72
N PHE A 291 -28.16 -2.40 13.77
CA PHE A 291 -29.28 -2.96 14.50
C PHE A 291 -30.13 -1.88 15.16
N ALA A 292 -29.50 -0.89 15.79
CA ALA A 292 -30.20 0.26 16.37
C ALA A 292 -31.04 0.99 15.32
N HIS A 293 -30.47 1.22 14.14
CA HIS A 293 -31.14 1.93 13.05
C HIS A 293 -32.43 1.23 12.59
N VAL A 294 -32.48 -0.09 12.61
CA VAL A 294 -33.66 -0.87 12.20
C VAL A 294 -34.59 -1.22 13.35
N ALA A 295 -34.11 -1.25 14.59
CA ALA A 295 -34.91 -1.58 15.77
C ALA A 295 -35.84 -0.43 16.21
N GLY A 296 -35.77 0.74 15.55
CA GLY A 296 -36.59 1.91 15.91
C GLY A 296 -36.30 2.43 17.31
N VAL A 297 -35.04 2.33 17.75
CA VAL A 297 -34.62 2.89 19.04
C VAL A 297 -34.78 4.42 19.04
N PRO A 298 -34.94 5.06 20.21
CA PRO A 298 -35.00 6.51 20.28
C PRO A 298 -33.82 7.21 19.61
N GLU A 299 -34.03 8.41 19.06
CA GLU A 299 -32.98 9.16 18.35
C GLU A 299 -31.74 9.42 19.23
N ALA A 300 -31.94 9.75 20.52
CA ALA A 300 -30.86 9.91 21.49
C ALA A 300 -29.99 8.65 21.64
N ASP A 301 -30.61 7.48 21.50
CA ASP A 301 -29.97 6.17 21.60
C ASP A 301 -29.15 5.86 20.33
N LEU A 302 -29.59 6.35 19.18
CA LEU A 302 -28.88 6.27 17.91
C LEU A 302 -27.69 7.24 17.88
N GLU A 303 -27.87 8.45 18.41
CA GLU A 303 -26.82 9.45 18.59
C GLU A 303 -25.70 8.92 19.49
N ALA A 304 -26.04 8.34 20.65
CA ALA A 304 -25.05 7.76 21.56
C ALA A 304 -24.22 6.64 20.92
N ARG A 305 -24.84 5.79 20.10
CA ARG A 305 -24.14 4.72 19.35
C ARG A 305 -23.26 5.28 18.23
N THR A 306 -23.72 6.33 17.55
CA THR A 306 -22.93 7.07 16.55
C THR A 306 -21.71 7.70 17.21
N GLU A 307 -21.89 8.33 18.37
CA GLU A 307 -20.81 8.93 19.13
C GLU A 307 -19.79 7.88 19.56
N ARG A 308 -20.24 6.73 20.05
CA ARG A 308 -19.36 5.60 20.42
C ARG A 308 -18.53 5.10 19.24
N LEU A 309 -19.13 5.03 18.04
CA LEU A 309 -18.42 4.69 16.81
C LEU A 309 -17.35 5.74 16.44
N HIS A 310 -17.67 7.03 16.61
CA HIS A 310 -16.72 8.14 16.39
C HIS A 310 -15.57 8.14 17.39
N GLN A 311 -15.88 7.90 18.66
CA GLN A 311 -14.91 7.78 19.75
C GLN A 311 -13.92 6.64 19.49
N TYR A 312 -14.41 5.47 19.07
CA TYR A 312 -13.57 4.34 18.68
C TYR A 312 -12.61 4.70 17.54
N ILE A 313 -13.15 5.34 16.50
CA ILE A 313 -12.40 5.81 15.34
C ILE A 313 -11.28 6.80 15.76
N ASP A 314 -11.58 7.75 16.66
CA ASP A 314 -10.58 8.71 17.16
C ASP A 314 -9.46 8.01 17.92
N LEU A 315 -9.81 7.13 18.88
CA LEU A 315 -8.83 6.40 19.68
C LEU A 315 -7.89 5.56 18.81
N LEU A 316 -8.42 4.95 17.75
CA LEU A 316 -7.62 4.21 16.78
C LEU A 316 -6.65 5.13 16.01
N GLY A 317 -7.10 6.32 15.59
CA GLY A 317 -6.26 7.31 14.96
C GLY A 317 -5.13 7.82 15.85
N ARG A 318 -5.42 8.05 17.14
CA ARG A 318 -4.41 8.42 18.13
C ARG A 318 -3.38 7.31 18.32
N PHE A 319 -3.81 6.07 18.49
CA PHE A 319 -2.93 4.91 18.63
C PHE A 319 -1.96 4.78 17.44
N ARG A 320 -2.48 4.88 16.21
CA ARG A 320 -1.67 4.86 14.98
C ARG A 320 -0.58 5.93 14.96
N ARG A 321 -0.93 7.17 15.29
CA ARG A 321 0.04 8.28 15.37
C ARG A 321 1.13 7.98 16.38
N ARG A 322 0.78 7.44 17.55
CA ARG A 322 1.74 7.01 18.57
C ARG A 322 2.66 5.91 18.07
N ARG A 323 2.11 4.87 17.44
CA ARG A 323 2.90 3.76 16.89
C ARG A 323 3.86 4.21 15.79
N ARG A 324 3.43 5.13 14.90
CA ARG A 324 4.32 5.76 13.91
C ARG A 324 5.47 6.51 14.57
N ARG A 325 5.21 7.28 15.63
CA ARG A 325 6.25 7.97 16.41
C ARG A 325 7.21 6.98 17.07
N ALA A 326 6.70 5.93 17.70
CA ALA A 326 7.52 4.89 18.32
C ALA A 326 8.44 4.20 17.30
N ARG A 327 7.91 3.77 16.15
CA ARG A 327 8.70 3.17 15.06
C ARG A 327 9.75 4.15 14.49
N ALA A 328 9.40 5.43 14.34
CA ALA A 328 10.33 6.45 13.85
C ALA A 328 11.49 6.68 14.82
N GLU A 329 11.22 6.73 16.12
CA GLU A 329 12.24 6.88 17.15
C GLU A 329 13.11 5.61 17.27
N GLU A 330 12.52 4.42 17.19
CA GLU A 330 13.28 3.17 17.12
C GLU A 330 14.23 3.17 15.90
N GLN A 331 13.75 3.60 14.74
CA GLN A 331 14.58 3.72 13.54
C GLN A 331 15.67 4.78 13.72
N ARG A 332 15.39 5.87 14.45
CA ARG A 332 16.37 6.92 14.78
C ARG A 332 17.45 6.39 15.73
N GLU A 333 17.09 5.67 16.79
CA GLU A 333 18.02 5.00 17.69
C GLU A 333 18.88 3.97 16.95
N ARG A 334 18.26 3.15 16.09
CA ARG A 334 19.01 2.20 15.24
C ARG A 334 20.00 2.92 14.32
N ARG A 335 19.66 4.11 13.81
CA ARG A 335 20.56 4.94 13.00
C ARG A 335 21.65 5.62 13.83
N SER A 336 21.37 6.04 15.06
CA SER A 336 22.36 6.68 15.94
C SER A 336 23.36 5.67 16.52
N ARG A 337 22.95 4.41 16.71
CA ARG A 337 23.83 3.30 17.10
C ARG A 337 24.73 2.81 15.96
N ARG A 338 24.41 3.14 14.70
CA ARG A 338 25.34 2.90 13.59
C ARG A 338 26.45 3.95 13.66
N PRO A 339 27.74 3.55 13.52
CA PRO A 339 28.81 4.53 13.45
C PRO A 339 28.48 5.53 12.34
N ARG A 340 28.48 6.82 12.69
CA ARG A 340 28.29 7.90 11.73
C ARG A 340 29.40 7.75 10.71
N ARG A 341 29.09 7.24 9.52
CA ARG A 341 29.96 7.46 8.37
C ARG A 341 30.14 8.99 8.27
N PRO A 342 31.38 9.49 8.19
CA PRO A 342 31.62 10.92 8.07
C PRO A 342 30.77 11.48 6.93
N PRO A 343 30.30 12.74 7.05
CA PRO A 343 29.43 13.32 6.05
C PRO A 343 30.14 13.26 4.69
N THR A 344 29.63 12.45 3.78
CA THR A 344 29.97 12.59 2.36
C THR A 344 29.67 14.04 2.02
N GLY A 345 30.71 14.78 1.62
CA GLY A 345 30.67 16.20 1.35
C GLY A 345 29.46 16.59 0.50
N ARG A 346 29.00 17.82 0.75
CA ARG A 346 27.95 18.54 0.02
C ARG A 346 28.00 18.19 -1.48
N ARG A 347 26.98 17.49 -2.00
CA ARG A 347 26.81 17.30 -3.46
C ARG A 347 26.56 18.66 -4.09
N VAL A 348 27.61 19.27 -4.61
CA VAL A 348 27.52 20.34 -5.62
C VAL A 348 27.13 19.68 -6.93
N SER A 349 26.25 20.32 -7.71
CA SER A 349 25.88 19.88 -9.05
C SER A 349 27.12 19.57 -9.90
N PRO A 350 27.08 18.54 -10.77
CA PRO A 350 28.23 18.15 -11.57
C PRO A 350 28.35 19.11 -12.74
N ASP A 351 29.19 20.12 -12.60
CA ASP A 351 29.77 20.79 -13.77
C ASP A 351 31.21 21.24 -13.58
N ASN A 352 31.80 21.15 -12.39
CA ASN A 352 33.23 21.36 -12.20
C ASN A 352 33.67 20.75 -10.87
N GLN A 353 34.36 19.60 -10.90
CA GLN A 353 35.61 19.34 -10.15
C GLN A 353 35.96 17.85 -10.17
N GLU A 354 37.27 17.64 -10.29
CA GLU A 354 37.98 16.40 -10.56
C GLU A 354 37.76 15.33 -9.49
N ASP A 355 37.58 14.09 -9.95
CA ASP A 355 37.35 12.89 -9.15
C ASP A 355 38.59 12.52 -8.30
N GLU A 356 38.55 12.82 -6.99
CA GLU A 356 39.36 12.14 -5.98
C GLU A 356 38.59 10.93 -5.38
N GLU A 357 39.16 9.76 -5.64
CA GLU A 357 39.25 8.56 -4.81
C GLU A 357 38.14 8.32 -3.77
N THR A 358 37.21 7.40 -4.06
CA THR A 358 36.71 6.44 -3.05
C THR A 358 35.97 5.30 -3.73
N THR A 359 36.63 4.15 -3.83
CA THR A 359 36.03 2.87 -4.22
C THR A 359 34.99 2.43 -3.19
N ASN A 360 33.90 1.83 -3.66
CA ASN A 360 32.77 1.43 -2.81
C ASN A 360 33.19 0.21 -1.94
N PRO A 361 32.89 0.13 -0.63
CA PRO A 361 33.34 -0.97 0.23
C PRO A 361 32.84 -2.37 -0.18
N SER A 362 31.74 -2.47 -0.95
CA SER A 362 31.30 -3.74 -1.56
C SER A 362 32.14 -4.19 -2.76
N GLU A 363 32.94 -3.30 -3.32
CA GLU A 363 33.90 -3.59 -4.39
C GLU A 363 35.25 -3.96 -3.78
N GLN A 364 35.66 -3.31 -2.69
CA GLN A 364 36.84 -3.73 -1.91
C GLN A 364 36.71 -5.14 -1.34
N ALA A 365 35.51 -5.58 -0.95
CA ALA A 365 35.29 -6.96 -0.52
C ALA A 365 35.61 -8.00 -1.60
N ILE A 366 35.41 -7.65 -2.88
CA ILE A 366 35.74 -8.51 -4.04
C ILE A 366 37.23 -8.40 -4.40
N PHE A 367 37.90 -7.30 -4.04
CA PHE A 367 39.36 -7.14 -4.23
C PHE A 367 40.20 -7.72 -3.09
N ASN A 368 39.58 -8.02 -1.94
CA ASN A 368 40.18 -8.80 -0.86
C ASN A 368 39.94 -10.32 -1.03
N GLU A 369 39.21 -10.73 -2.08
CA GLU A 369 39.13 -12.14 -2.50
C GLU A 369 40.42 -12.50 -3.24
N ASP A 370 41.02 -13.66 -2.90
CA ASP A 370 42.28 -14.14 -3.45
C ASP A 370 42.26 -14.07 -4.99
N TRP A 371 43.19 -13.31 -5.58
CA TRP A 371 43.36 -13.17 -7.03
C TRP A 371 43.51 -14.52 -7.76
N ASP A 372 43.86 -15.57 -7.03
CA ASP A 372 43.93 -16.96 -7.49
C ASP A 372 42.54 -17.49 -7.91
N ILE A 373 41.47 -17.14 -7.19
CA ILE A 373 40.09 -17.51 -7.53
C ILE A 373 39.64 -16.78 -8.80
N MET A 374 39.99 -15.49 -8.91
CA MET A 374 39.70 -14.70 -10.13
C MET A 374 40.46 -15.26 -11.34
N GLY A 375 41.69 -15.73 -11.13
CA GLY A 375 42.50 -16.44 -12.13
C GLY A 375 41.84 -17.72 -12.65
N ALA A 376 41.21 -18.50 -11.77
CA ALA A 376 40.49 -19.73 -12.13
C ALA A 376 39.21 -19.46 -12.96
N VAL A 377 38.60 -18.27 -12.79
CA VAL A 377 37.38 -17.86 -13.50
C VAL A 377 37.66 -17.36 -14.92
N LEU A 378 38.82 -16.74 -15.16
CA LEU A 378 39.24 -16.18 -16.46
C LEU A 378 38.95 -17.09 -17.68
N PRO A 379 39.37 -18.38 -17.71
CA PRO A 379 39.14 -19.23 -18.88
C PRO A 379 37.67 -19.62 -19.09
N ARG A 380 36.79 -19.40 -18.10
CA ARG A 380 35.35 -19.70 -18.17
C ARG A 380 34.49 -18.49 -18.57
N LEU A 381 35.09 -17.31 -18.68
CA LEU A 381 34.42 -16.09 -19.10
C LEU A 381 34.41 -15.94 -20.62
N LYS A 382 33.44 -15.16 -21.13
CA LYS A 382 33.46 -14.74 -22.53
C LYS A 382 34.71 -13.88 -22.79
N PRO A 383 35.31 -13.91 -24.00
CA PRO A 383 36.56 -13.21 -24.28
C PRO A 383 36.56 -11.74 -23.87
N ARG A 384 35.44 -11.04 -24.10
CA ARG A 384 35.27 -9.63 -23.73
C ARG A 384 35.23 -9.35 -22.23
N ASP A 385 34.82 -10.32 -21.41
CA ASP A 385 34.74 -10.19 -19.95
C ASP A 385 36.03 -10.71 -19.30
N ALA A 386 36.63 -11.75 -19.88
CA ALA A 386 37.97 -12.23 -19.53
C ALA A 386 39.03 -11.14 -19.73
N GLU A 387 38.99 -10.42 -20.86
CA GLU A 387 39.89 -9.29 -21.15
C GLU A 387 39.78 -8.18 -20.10
N ARG A 388 38.56 -7.87 -19.64
CA ARG A 388 38.34 -6.86 -18.59
C ARG A 388 38.79 -7.33 -17.21
N LEU A 389 38.55 -8.61 -16.88
CA LEU A 389 39.02 -9.19 -15.63
C LEU A 389 40.56 -9.25 -15.60
N GLN A 390 41.20 -9.68 -16.69
CA GLN A 390 42.65 -9.70 -16.83
C GLN A 390 43.23 -8.29 -16.64
N ALA A 391 42.66 -7.28 -17.31
CA ALA A 391 43.10 -5.90 -17.13
C ALA A 391 42.94 -5.39 -15.69
N MET A 392 41.90 -5.83 -14.98
CA MET A 392 41.71 -5.52 -13.56
C MET A 392 42.70 -6.25 -12.64
N MET A 393 43.08 -7.48 -12.98
CA MET A 393 44.14 -8.23 -12.28
C MET A 393 45.51 -7.58 -12.49
N ASP A 394 45.84 -7.24 -13.74
CA ASP A 394 47.10 -6.58 -14.12
C ASP A 394 47.22 -5.18 -13.49
N ALA A 395 46.09 -4.49 -13.34
CA ALA A 395 45.99 -3.20 -12.67
C ALA A 395 45.87 -3.28 -11.14
N ARG A 396 45.89 -4.49 -10.55
CA ARG A 396 45.71 -4.73 -9.11
C ARG A 396 44.47 -4.05 -8.51
N GLY A 397 43.37 -4.03 -9.26
CA GLY A 397 42.11 -3.42 -8.84
C GLY A 397 41.93 -1.94 -9.19
N ASP A 398 42.90 -1.30 -9.85
CA ASP A 398 42.77 0.08 -10.32
C ASP A 398 41.99 0.15 -11.65
N TYR A 399 40.78 0.74 -11.59
CA TYR A 399 39.89 0.91 -12.73
C TYR A 399 40.42 1.83 -13.82
N ARG A 400 41.16 2.89 -13.49
CA ARG A 400 41.69 3.83 -14.49
C ARG A 400 42.79 3.15 -15.28
N ARG A 401 43.69 2.45 -14.57
CA ARG A 401 44.76 1.68 -15.19
C ARG A 401 44.25 0.48 -16.00
N ALA A 402 43.21 -0.22 -15.54
CA ALA A 402 42.57 -1.28 -16.32
C ALA A 402 41.86 -0.76 -17.58
N ALA A 403 41.28 0.43 -17.51
CA ALA A 403 40.68 1.10 -18.67
C ALA A 403 41.74 1.49 -19.71
N GLU A 404 42.91 1.96 -19.27
CA GLU A 404 44.07 2.21 -20.14
C GLU A 404 44.56 0.94 -20.83
N ILE A 405 44.71 -0.16 -20.09
CA ILE A 405 45.13 -1.47 -20.64
C ILE A 405 44.16 -1.96 -21.73
N THR A 406 42.85 -1.72 -21.57
CA THR A 406 41.83 -2.15 -22.53
C THR A 406 41.51 -1.11 -23.61
N GLY A 407 42.13 0.08 -23.57
CA GLY A 407 41.86 1.17 -24.51
C GLY A 407 40.41 1.68 -24.45
N VAL A 408 39.75 1.58 -23.29
CA VAL A 408 38.36 2.01 -23.08
C VAL A 408 38.35 3.25 -22.19
N ASP A 409 37.42 4.17 -22.44
CA ASP A 409 37.15 5.28 -21.53
C ASP A 409 36.89 4.79 -20.07
N PRO A 410 37.53 5.39 -19.04
CA PRO A 410 37.41 4.93 -17.65
C PRO A 410 35.98 4.86 -17.12
N THR A 411 35.13 5.84 -17.46
CA THR A 411 33.72 5.86 -17.02
C THR A 411 32.94 4.74 -17.69
N LYS A 412 33.19 4.50 -18.98
CA LYS A 412 32.58 3.40 -19.75
C LYS A 412 33.08 2.03 -19.30
N PHE A 413 34.35 1.92 -18.93
CA PHE A 413 34.94 0.70 -18.35
C PHE A 413 34.28 0.36 -17.02
N HIS A 414 34.25 1.31 -16.07
CA HIS A 414 33.65 1.13 -14.75
C HIS A 414 32.15 0.75 -14.83
N ARG A 415 31.40 1.42 -15.71
CA ARG A 415 29.99 1.08 -15.94
C ARG A 415 29.81 -0.36 -16.44
N ARG A 416 30.62 -0.79 -17.41
CA ARG A 416 30.56 -2.15 -17.97
C ARG A 416 30.99 -3.19 -16.95
N TRP A 417 32.02 -2.88 -16.16
CA TRP A 417 32.49 -3.70 -15.06
C TRP A 417 31.37 -3.99 -14.06
N ARG A 418 30.71 -2.94 -13.53
CA ARG A 418 29.60 -3.08 -12.57
C ARG A 418 28.38 -3.81 -13.12
N GLN A 419 27.97 -3.48 -14.35
CA GLN A 419 26.70 -3.94 -14.89
C GLN A 419 26.77 -5.35 -15.47
N THR A 420 27.94 -5.78 -15.95
CA THR A 420 28.06 -7.02 -16.72
C THR A 420 29.18 -7.93 -16.22
N THR A 421 30.43 -7.46 -16.20
CA THR A 421 31.59 -8.32 -15.90
C THR A 421 31.54 -8.85 -14.47
N LEU A 422 31.21 -8.03 -13.48
CA LEU A 422 31.13 -8.45 -12.08
C LEU A 422 30.03 -9.49 -11.81
N GLN A 423 28.87 -9.35 -12.47
CA GLN A 423 27.77 -10.31 -12.32
C GLN A 423 28.12 -11.66 -12.94
N ASN A 424 28.79 -11.64 -14.09
CA ASN A 424 29.24 -12.85 -14.77
C ASN A 424 30.35 -13.56 -13.99
N ILE A 425 31.25 -12.82 -13.33
CA ILE A 425 32.27 -13.37 -12.43
C ILE A 425 31.61 -14.08 -11.26
N LYS A 426 30.68 -13.43 -10.56
CA LYS A 426 29.99 -14.01 -9.39
C LYS A 426 29.27 -15.31 -9.75
N GLY A 427 28.51 -15.32 -10.84
CA GLY A 427 27.85 -16.55 -11.30
C GLY A 427 28.84 -17.67 -11.63
N LYS A 428 30.03 -17.36 -12.15
CA LYS A 428 31.06 -18.36 -12.45
C LYS A 428 31.79 -18.87 -11.20
N ILE A 429 31.97 -18.04 -10.19
CA ILE A 429 32.49 -18.47 -8.88
C ILE A 429 31.50 -19.42 -8.21
N GLU A 430 30.20 -19.10 -8.24
CA GLU A 430 29.14 -19.98 -7.73
C GLU A 430 29.09 -21.33 -8.48
N ASP A 431 29.24 -21.31 -9.82
CA ASP A 431 29.33 -22.52 -10.64
C ASP A 431 30.57 -23.38 -10.28
N ILE A 432 31.74 -22.76 -10.06
CA ILE A 432 32.98 -23.46 -9.67
C ILE A 432 32.79 -24.11 -8.29
N ALA A 433 32.30 -23.34 -7.31
CA ALA A 433 32.06 -23.81 -5.94
C ALA A 433 31.07 -24.99 -5.91
N ALA A 434 30.03 -24.95 -6.75
CA ALA A 434 29.07 -26.05 -6.90
C ALA A 434 29.67 -27.28 -7.61
N SER A 435 30.62 -27.10 -8.55
CA SER A 435 31.22 -28.19 -9.33
C SER A 435 32.37 -28.91 -8.63
N GLU A 436 33.10 -28.24 -7.73
CA GLU A 436 34.29 -28.76 -7.05
C GLU A 436 34.03 -29.22 -5.61
N GLY A 437 32.78 -29.17 -5.13
CA GLY A 437 32.45 -29.61 -3.76
C GLY A 437 33.09 -28.76 -2.66
N LEU A 438 33.47 -27.51 -2.96
CA LEU A 438 34.10 -26.55 -2.04
C LEU A 438 33.05 -25.79 -1.20
N GLY A 439 32.08 -26.52 -0.64
CA GLY A 439 31.11 -25.97 0.29
C GLY A 439 31.70 -25.58 1.67
N SER A 440 32.96 -25.93 1.96
CA SER A 440 33.55 -25.69 3.30
C SER A 440 34.41 -24.42 3.41
N LEU A 441 34.91 -23.81 2.32
CA LEU A 441 35.80 -22.63 2.44
C LEU A 441 35.10 -21.31 2.77
N LEU A 442 33.78 -21.21 2.58
CA LEU A 442 33.03 -19.99 2.92
C LEU A 442 32.38 -20.04 4.32
N ASN A 443 32.43 -21.18 5.03
CA ASN A 443 31.71 -21.37 6.29
C ASN A 443 32.58 -21.65 7.52
N GLU A 444 33.89 -21.91 7.40
CA GLU A 444 34.75 -22.27 8.55
C GLU A 444 35.54 -21.12 9.20
N ARG A 445 35.32 -19.85 8.84
CA ARG A 445 36.08 -18.72 9.45
C ARG A 445 35.28 -17.78 10.34
N HIS A 446 34.12 -18.22 10.84
CA HIS A 446 33.35 -17.47 11.83
C HIS A 446 33.39 -18.04 13.26
N GLU A 447 34.13 -19.13 13.52
CA GLU A 447 34.17 -19.77 14.85
C GLU A 447 35.51 -19.67 15.61
N ASP A 448 36.62 -19.18 15.01
CA ASP A 448 37.87 -18.99 15.77
C ASP A 448 37.99 -17.56 16.31
N GLY A 449 37.35 -17.33 17.47
CA GLY A 449 37.40 -16.04 18.16
C GLY A 449 37.04 -16.06 19.65
N GLU A 450 37.01 -17.24 20.29
CA GLU A 450 36.92 -17.37 21.75
C GLU A 450 38.02 -18.31 22.23
N GLU A 451 39.18 -17.75 22.60
CA GLU A 451 40.06 -18.37 23.59
C GLU A 451 40.86 -17.28 24.34
N GLU A 452 40.68 -17.32 25.66
CA GLU A 452 41.66 -17.09 26.73
C GLU A 452 42.42 -15.75 26.82
N THR A 453 42.05 -14.98 27.85
CA THR A 453 43.03 -14.27 28.67
C THR A 453 42.77 -14.57 30.15
N GLU A 454 43.48 -15.56 30.69
CA GLU A 454 43.93 -15.55 32.08
C GLU A 454 45.27 -14.79 32.13
N ASP A 455 45.27 -13.66 32.85
CA ASP A 455 46.29 -13.26 33.85
C ASP A 455 45.86 -11.95 34.54
#